data_AF-A0A9E3YEX3-F1
#
_entry.id   AF-A0A9E3YEX3-F1
#
_cell.length_a   1.000
_cell.length_b   1.000
_cell.length_c   1.000
_cell.angle_alpha   90.00
_cell.angle_beta   90.00
_cell.angle_gamma   90.00
#
_symmetry.space_group_name_H-M   'P 1'
#
loop_
_entity.id
_entity.type
_entity.pdbx_description
1 polymer ?
#
loop_
_entity_poly.entity_id
_entity_poly.type
_entity_poly.pdbx_seq_one_letter_code
_entity_poly.pdbx_strand_id
1 'polypeptide(L)'
;MSKTAIRPTESQLPALRAGDAGAAAAVVARPRVGIVVRTRDRPLFVTRALRTVLAQTYPGWRLILVNDGGDRATLEAAIAAEGLSAPFTTGAMSALHLPQSIGRSDAFNRGAESLETEFVCCLDDDDTWDPGFLSQLLDLFDRTLPLVPDLGGVAALVTAVREDILEVEGKETLVTLGEDDLPHAFRRNDFFLNPIAYATYRQDVYPVQWMLNRKAVLDAGGFPTAFNVMEDRAFMTRFLQSWRVATLDRKLAFHHRRVRRRGDTQQSVVLNTLDNPSYDWRLFADLSKVPVNSPPDLDPAEIRTGALMRSMAATVIRELNDETSGLWHKINGEMAALRARIEALDARIGDVAPIARTEAPAAMKAWSLWDHVGDHGAGFPLGVATPFLERLSLSMTDTQPGLLLHASPPQRRCVVQIPNTGDWAAVELSLTDLAGAGEGLRCELILSSTEGFLFETALSVWLRDRLGRRAHQFRDTHVHSCPPGGSVRIARDFPVELLERTGQPKFSIALPRQARNFRLVINDLVASRI
;
A
#
# COMPACT_ATOMS: atom_id res chain seq x y z
N MET A 1 43.31 23.41 -49.70
CA MET A 1 44.63 23.99 -49.37
C MET A 1 44.73 24.15 -47.87
N SER A 2 45.88 23.80 -47.32
CA SER A 2 46.11 23.30 -45.96
C SER A 2 45.87 24.30 -44.83
N LYS A 3 45.38 23.79 -43.69
CA LYS A 3 45.33 24.46 -42.39
C LYS A 3 46.73 24.52 -41.78
N THR A 4 47.15 25.71 -41.38
CA THR A 4 48.40 25.96 -40.63
C THR A 4 48.18 25.67 -39.14
N ALA A 5 49.04 24.82 -38.58
CA ALA A 5 49.11 24.50 -37.17
C ALA A 5 49.96 25.53 -36.42
N ILE A 6 49.46 26.01 -35.27
CA ILE A 6 50.27 26.73 -34.27
C ILE A 6 49.95 26.08 -32.91
N ARG A 7 50.96 25.45 -32.31
CA ARG A 7 50.94 24.94 -30.94
C ARG A 7 51.17 26.09 -29.95
N PRO A 8 50.54 26.11 -28.76
CA PRO A 8 51.00 26.93 -27.66
C PRO A 8 52.01 26.18 -26.77
N THR A 9 52.89 26.99 -26.20
CA THR A 9 54.11 26.74 -25.41
C THR A 9 53.85 26.35 -23.95
N GLU A 10 54.69 25.47 -23.41
CA GLU A 10 54.88 25.21 -21.98
C GLU A 10 55.49 26.44 -21.26
N SER A 11 54.98 26.79 -20.08
CA SER A 11 55.71 27.60 -19.10
C SER A 11 55.12 27.49 -17.68
N GLN A 12 55.88 26.79 -16.82
CA GLN A 12 56.17 27.08 -15.41
C GLN A 12 55.07 26.89 -14.34
N LEU A 13 55.09 25.70 -13.72
CA LEU A 13 54.69 25.47 -12.33
C LEU A 13 55.95 25.42 -11.45
N PRO A 14 56.03 26.11 -10.30
CA PRO A 14 57.16 26.00 -9.40
C PRO A 14 57.10 24.69 -8.60
N ALA A 15 58.22 23.98 -8.55
CA ALA A 15 58.42 22.78 -7.75
C ALA A 15 58.45 23.13 -6.24
N LEU A 16 57.53 22.54 -5.48
CA LEU A 16 57.57 22.57 -4.01
C LEU A 16 58.65 21.61 -3.51
N ARG A 17 59.71 22.18 -2.92
CA ARG A 17 60.74 21.44 -2.17
C ARG A 17 60.19 21.02 -0.81
N ALA A 18 60.54 19.79 -0.42
CA ALA A 18 60.31 19.24 0.91
C ALA A 18 61.23 19.93 1.94
N GLY A 19 60.65 20.27 3.11
CA GLY A 19 61.39 20.61 4.31
C GLY A 19 61.05 21.99 4.88
N ASP A 20 60.02 22.05 5.72
CA ASP A 20 60.14 22.72 7.03
C ASP A 20 59.00 22.26 7.95
N ALA A 21 59.37 21.39 8.89
CA ALA A 21 58.52 20.96 9.99
C ALA A 21 58.58 22.03 11.10
N GLY A 22 57.64 22.96 11.08
CA GLY A 22 57.38 23.91 12.15
C GLY A 22 55.94 23.77 12.59
N ALA A 23 55.73 23.48 13.88
CA ALA A 23 54.43 23.27 14.51
C ALA A 23 53.44 24.42 14.23
N ALA A 24 52.55 24.23 13.25
CA ALA A 24 51.40 25.09 13.05
C ALA A 24 50.38 24.77 14.15
N ALA A 25 50.17 25.71 15.06
CA ALA A 25 49.00 25.72 15.93
C ALA A 25 47.76 25.51 15.05
N ALA A 26 47.03 24.43 15.30
CA ALA A 26 45.82 24.11 14.56
C ALA A 26 44.84 25.28 14.70
N VAL A 27 44.71 26.09 13.65
CA VAL A 27 43.55 26.95 13.46
C VAL A 27 42.38 25.98 13.48
N VAL A 28 41.62 25.95 14.58
CA VAL A 28 40.42 25.14 14.68
C VAL A 28 39.45 25.73 13.65
N ALA A 29 39.45 25.14 12.46
CA ALA A 29 38.56 25.53 11.39
C ALA A 29 37.13 25.45 11.93
N ARG A 30 36.38 26.56 11.79
CA ARG A 30 35.00 26.61 12.26
C ARG A 30 34.21 25.45 11.61
N PRO A 31 33.35 24.75 12.38
CA PRO A 31 32.49 23.72 11.82
C PRO A 31 31.72 24.24 10.60
N ARG A 32 31.81 23.56 9.46
CA ARG A 32 31.05 23.93 8.26
C ARG A 32 29.62 23.41 8.32
N VAL A 33 29.36 22.31 9.02
CA VAL A 33 28.06 21.64 8.98
C VAL A 33 27.35 21.72 10.32
N GLY A 34 26.15 22.27 10.31
CA GLY A 34 25.24 22.28 11.45
C GLY A 34 24.23 21.16 11.34
N ILE A 35 23.90 20.52 12.44
CA ILE A 35 22.91 19.44 12.50
C ILE A 35 21.86 19.84 13.52
N VAL A 36 20.60 19.79 13.12
CA VAL A 36 19.47 19.96 14.03
C VAL A 36 18.82 18.61 14.24
N VAL A 37 18.79 18.16 15.50
CA VAL A 37 18.00 17.01 15.93
C VAL A 37 16.91 17.53 16.85
N ARG A 38 15.66 17.17 16.57
CA ARG A 38 14.49 17.55 17.39
C ARG A 38 13.92 16.30 18.04
N THR A 39 13.62 16.38 19.33
CA THR A 39 13.05 15.26 20.08
C THR A 39 12.05 15.75 21.12
N ARG A 40 11.14 14.86 21.52
CA ARG A 40 10.23 15.04 22.64
C ARG A 40 9.88 13.67 23.22
N ASP A 41 10.30 13.42 24.45
CA ASP A 41 9.98 12.22 25.23
C ASP A 41 10.31 10.89 24.50
N ARG A 42 11.41 10.87 23.73
CA ARG A 42 11.83 9.75 22.87
C ARG A 42 13.32 9.38 23.06
N PRO A 43 13.75 9.03 24.29
CA PRO A 43 15.16 8.81 24.62
C PRO A 43 15.84 7.70 23.79
N LEU A 44 15.12 6.62 23.48
CA LEU A 44 15.65 5.50 22.70
C LEU A 44 16.03 5.91 21.27
N PHE A 45 15.19 6.72 20.62
CA PHE A 45 15.40 7.18 19.25
C PHE A 45 16.51 8.21 19.19
N VAL A 46 16.39 9.30 19.96
CA VAL A 46 17.35 10.40 19.91
C VAL A 46 18.79 9.93 20.20
N THR A 47 18.98 9.00 21.14
CA THR A 47 20.32 8.47 21.44
C THR A 47 20.90 7.65 20.29
N ARG A 48 20.07 6.93 19.53
CA ARG A 48 20.48 6.27 18.27
C ARG A 48 20.89 7.28 17.21
N ALA A 49 20.07 8.30 16.96
CA ALA A 49 20.38 9.34 15.97
C ALA A 49 21.72 10.02 16.29
N LEU A 50 21.92 10.43 17.55
CA LEU A 50 23.16 11.05 18.03
C LEU A 50 24.40 10.17 17.84
N ARG A 51 24.29 8.85 17.99
CA ARG A 51 25.40 7.92 17.72
C ARG A 51 25.86 7.98 16.27
N THR A 52 24.93 8.11 15.33
CA THR A 52 25.28 8.15 13.90
C THR A 52 25.92 9.48 13.50
N VAL A 53 25.60 10.57 14.24
CA VAL A 53 26.32 11.84 14.14
C VAL A 53 27.75 11.71 14.66
N LEU A 54 27.96 11.03 15.79
CA LEU A 54 29.30 10.78 16.32
C LEU A 54 30.15 9.85 15.46
N ALA A 55 29.50 8.95 14.71
CA ALA A 55 30.18 8.08 13.77
C ALA A 55 30.61 8.79 12.47
N GLN A 56 30.25 10.08 12.27
CA GLN A 56 30.62 10.79 11.05
C GLN A 56 32.13 10.95 10.92
N THR A 57 32.63 10.58 9.75
CA THR A 57 34.05 10.66 9.38
C THR A 57 34.54 12.09 9.15
N TYR A 58 33.63 13.02 8.84
CA TYR A 58 33.93 14.45 8.79
C TYR A 58 33.83 15.05 10.21
N PRO A 59 34.89 15.66 10.77
CA PRO A 59 34.86 16.16 12.15
C PRO A 59 34.29 17.58 12.30
N GLY A 60 34.12 18.33 11.19
CA GLY A 60 33.78 19.74 11.19
C GLY A 60 32.28 20.04 11.34
N TRP A 61 31.60 19.38 12.28
CA TRP A 61 30.17 19.58 12.52
C TRP A 61 29.86 20.16 13.91
N ARG A 62 28.67 20.75 14.03
CA ARG A 62 28.06 21.18 15.29
C ARG A 62 26.60 20.76 15.35
N LEU A 63 26.14 20.27 16.50
CA LEU A 63 24.76 19.82 16.65
C LEU A 63 23.99 20.67 17.67
N ILE A 64 22.76 21.04 17.30
CA ILE A 64 21.75 21.58 18.21
C ILE A 64 20.69 20.50 18.43
N LEU A 65 20.61 20.00 19.66
CA LEU A 65 19.57 19.08 20.11
C LEU A 65 18.42 19.91 20.68
N VAL A 66 17.30 19.98 19.97
CA VAL A 66 16.11 20.71 20.40
C VAL A 66 15.18 19.75 21.15
N ASN A 67 15.03 19.97 22.46
CA ASN A 67 14.01 19.30 23.27
C ASN A 67 12.72 20.14 23.23
N ASP A 68 11.74 19.72 22.42
CA ASP A 68 10.51 20.47 22.14
C ASP A 68 9.42 20.25 23.21
N GLY A 69 9.71 20.66 24.44
CA GLY A 69 8.78 20.54 25.57
C GLY A 69 8.69 19.16 26.21
N GLY A 70 9.70 18.30 26.00
CA GLY A 70 9.83 17.01 26.70
C GLY A 70 10.53 17.13 28.05
N ASP A 71 10.51 16.07 28.84
CA ASP A 71 11.17 16.04 30.16
C ASP A 71 12.70 16.11 30.04
N ARG A 72 13.28 17.19 30.55
CA ARG A 72 14.72 17.46 30.47
C ARG A 72 15.54 16.40 31.22
N ALA A 73 15.10 16.01 32.42
CA ALA A 73 15.85 15.07 33.26
C ALA A 73 15.94 13.69 32.59
N THR A 74 14.83 13.21 32.02
CA THR A 74 14.79 11.95 31.27
C THR A 74 15.71 11.98 30.05
N LEU A 75 15.73 13.08 29.29
CA LEU A 75 16.61 13.21 28.13
C LEU A 75 18.09 13.22 28.53
N GLU A 76 18.47 14.02 29.52
CA GLU A 76 19.85 14.11 30.01
C GLU A 76 20.33 12.77 30.60
N ALA A 77 19.46 12.07 31.33
CA ALA A 77 19.76 10.74 31.87
C ALA A 77 20.00 9.71 30.77
N ALA A 78 19.19 9.72 29.70
CA ALA A 78 19.37 8.83 28.55
C ALA A 78 20.69 9.11 27.80
N ILE A 79 21.02 10.38 27.58
CA ILE A 79 22.30 10.79 26.96
C ILE A 79 23.48 10.28 27.79
N ALA A 80 23.42 10.45 29.12
CA ALA A 80 24.47 9.99 30.03
C ALA A 80 24.59 8.46 30.04
N ALA A 81 23.48 7.74 30.12
CA ALA A 81 23.44 6.28 30.16
C ALA A 81 24.04 5.64 28.89
N GLU A 82 23.88 6.27 27.73
CA GLU A 82 24.40 5.78 26.46
C GLU A 82 25.83 6.29 26.16
N GLY A 83 26.46 7.01 27.10
CA GLY A 83 27.85 7.49 26.99
C GLY A 83 28.03 8.70 26.07
N LEU A 84 26.97 9.48 25.83
CA LEU A 84 26.92 10.55 24.82
C LEU A 84 27.16 11.95 25.39
N SER A 85 27.58 12.09 26.66
CA SER A 85 27.74 13.40 27.32
C SER A 85 28.97 14.19 26.88
N ALA A 86 30.07 13.52 26.50
CA ALA A 86 31.34 14.20 26.20
C ALA A 86 31.23 15.28 25.11
N PRO A 87 30.54 15.05 23.97
CA PRO A 87 30.30 16.08 22.94
C PRO A 87 29.54 17.32 23.42
N PHE A 88 28.69 17.21 24.44
CA PHE A 88 28.00 18.36 25.04
C PHE A 88 28.97 19.19 25.88
N THR A 89 29.88 18.54 26.60
CA THR A 89 30.92 19.20 27.40
C THR A 89 31.97 19.89 26.53
N THR A 90 32.35 19.29 25.39
CA THR A 90 33.32 19.90 24.46
C THR A 90 32.70 21.00 23.58
N GLY A 91 31.37 21.18 23.64
CA GLY A 91 30.64 22.18 22.84
C GLY A 91 30.38 21.78 21.39
N ALA A 92 30.71 20.55 20.99
CA ALA A 92 30.36 19.99 19.68
C ALA A 92 28.83 19.78 19.56
N MET A 93 28.17 19.46 20.66
CA MET A 93 26.72 19.40 20.80
C MET A 93 26.23 20.43 21.82
N SER A 94 25.04 20.96 21.62
CA SER A 94 24.36 21.79 22.61
C SER A 94 22.86 21.49 22.62
N ALA A 95 22.22 21.62 23.77
CA ALA A 95 20.80 21.37 23.93
C ALA A 95 20.01 22.67 24.05
N LEU A 96 18.96 22.82 23.25
CA LEU A 96 17.96 23.87 23.35
C LEU A 96 16.70 23.26 23.97
N HIS A 97 16.46 23.53 25.25
CA HIS A 97 15.26 23.05 25.95
C HIS A 97 14.15 24.10 25.86
N LEU A 98 13.06 23.75 25.18
CA LEU A 98 11.87 24.58 25.08
C LEU A 98 10.92 24.23 26.23
N PRO A 99 10.32 25.24 26.91
CA PRO A 99 9.45 25.00 28.07
C PRO A 99 8.12 24.33 27.70
N GLN A 100 7.69 24.51 26.45
CA GLN A 100 6.50 23.91 25.88
C GLN A 100 6.78 23.55 24.42
N SER A 101 6.06 22.56 23.89
CA SER A 101 6.18 22.17 22.49
C SER A 101 5.63 23.28 21.59
N ILE A 102 6.47 23.76 20.68
CA ILE A 102 6.10 24.73 19.64
C ILE A 102 5.89 24.05 18.29
N GLY A 103 6.03 22.73 18.25
CA GLY A 103 5.85 21.94 17.04
C GLY A 103 7.13 21.76 16.25
N ARG A 104 7.13 20.70 15.44
CA ARG A 104 8.31 20.19 14.76
C ARG A 104 8.98 21.22 13.83
N SER A 105 8.20 22.06 13.15
CA SER A 105 8.67 23.04 12.18
C SER A 105 9.42 24.17 12.88
N ASP A 106 8.80 24.74 13.91
CA ASP A 106 9.40 25.80 14.72
C ASP A 106 10.61 25.31 15.50
N ALA A 107 10.57 24.09 16.04
CA ALA A 107 11.72 23.48 16.70
C ALA A 107 12.94 23.38 15.75
N PHE A 108 12.73 22.94 14.50
CA PHE A 108 13.80 22.92 13.49
C PHE A 108 14.30 24.33 13.17
N ASN A 109 13.40 25.28 12.92
CA ASN A 109 13.75 26.66 12.59
C ASN A 109 14.60 27.31 13.69
N ARG A 110 14.22 27.15 14.97
CA ARG A 110 14.99 27.65 16.12
C ARG A 110 16.38 27.02 16.19
N GLY A 111 16.48 25.72 15.92
CA GLY A 111 17.76 25.02 15.82
C GLY A 111 18.63 25.58 14.70
N ALA A 112 18.06 25.77 13.51
CA ALA A 112 18.74 26.34 12.35
C ALA A 112 19.21 27.78 12.59
N GLU A 113 18.36 28.62 13.19
CA GLU A 113 18.70 30.00 13.60
C GLU A 113 19.88 30.03 14.58
N SER A 114 19.96 29.06 15.50
CA SER A 114 21.00 28.99 16.54
C SER A 114 22.37 28.51 16.04
N LEU A 115 22.44 27.98 14.82
CA LEU A 115 23.69 27.53 14.21
C LEU A 115 24.49 28.71 13.63
N GLU A 116 25.82 28.60 13.60
CA GLU A 116 26.72 29.57 12.92
C GLU A 116 27.46 28.91 11.74
N THR A 117 26.99 27.75 11.30
CA THR A 117 27.61 26.91 10.28
C THR A 117 27.22 27.33 8.86
N GLU A 118 28.04 26.95 7.89
CA GLU A 118 27.77 27.19 6.46
C GLU A 118 26.56 26.39 5.98
N PHE A 119 26.46 25.13 6.41
CA PHE A 119 25.38 24.22 6.06
C PHE A 119 24.52 23.86 7.28
N VAL A 120 23.30 23.42 7.01
CA VAL A 120 22.38 22.83 7.98
C VAL A 120 21.79 21.53 7.43
N CYS A 121 21.76 20.51 8.28
CA CYS A 121 21.08 19.24 8.06
C CYS A 121 19.96 19.07 9.08
N CYS A 122 18.88 18.38 8.68
CA CYS A 122 17.81 17.97 9.56
C CYS A 122 17.90 16.46 9.77
N LEU A 123 18.11 16.01 11.02
CA LEU A 123 18.07 14.61 11.37
C LEU A 123 16.93 14.40 12.36
N ASP A 124 15.86 13.72 11.94
CA ASP A 124 14.79 13.33 12.86
C ASP A 124 15.34 12.31 13.87
N ASP A 125 14.78 12.31 15.08
CA ASP A 125 15.32 11.52 16.20
C ASP A 125 15.21 10.01 15.97
N ASP A 126 14.31 9.55 15.10
CA ASP A 126 14.18 8.15 14.71
C ASP A 126 14.93 7.77 13.43
N ASP A 127 15.69 8.69 12.81
CA ASP A 127 16.46 8.39 11.59
C ASP A 127 17.97 8.25 11.82
N THR A 128 18.71 7.70 10.85
CA THR A 128 20.16 7.47 10.97
C THR A 128 20.94 7.75 9.70
N TRP A 129 22.25 8.01 9.83
CA TRP A 129 23.17 8.22 8.72
C TRP A 129 24.31 7.21 8.64
N ASP A 130 24.80 6.99 7.42
CA ASP A 130 26.06 6.32 7.15
C ASP A 130 27.25 7.18 7.65
N PRO A 131 28.34 6.59 8.20
CA PRO A 131 29.53 7.33 8.65
C PRO A 131 30.15 8.28 7.61
N GLY A 132 29.94 8.03 6.32
CA GLY A 132 30.44 8.86 5.22
C GLY A 132 29.45 9.93 4.73
N PHE A 133 28.28 10.10 5.35
CA PHE A 133 27.23 11.00 4.88
C PHE A 133 27.73 12.45 4.71
N LEU A 134 28.24 13.05 5.80
CA LEU A 134 28.68 14.46 5.77
C LEU A 134 29.87 14.69 4.82
N SER A 135 30.86 13.81 4.85
CA SER A 135 32.06 13.95 4.02
C SER A 135 31.75 13.86 2.53
N GLN A 136 30.88 12.93 2.13
CA GLN A 136 30.53 12.74 0.72
C GLN A 136 29.63 13.85 0.19
N LEU A 137 28.72 14.39 1.01
CA LEU A 137 27.89 15.53 0.62
C LEU A 137 28.70 16.82 0.49
N LEU A 138 29.60 17.11 1.44
CA LEU A 138 30.51 18.26 1.32
C LEU A 138 31.36 18.18 0.06
N ASP A 139 31.91 17.00 -0.21
CA ASP A 139 32.70 16.76 -1.40
C ASP A 139 31.91 16.96 -2.69
N LEU A 140 30.65 16.47 -2.76
CA LEU A 140 29.77 16.75 -3.90
C LEU A 140 29.50 18.24 -4.05
N PHE A 141 29.21 18.95 -2.96
CA PHE A 141 28.89 20.38 -2.99
C PHE A 141 30.08 21.19 -3.50
N ASP A 142 31.27 20.99 -2.92
CA ASP A 142 32.48 21.75 -3.25
C ASP A 142 32.91 21.52 -4.72
N ARG A 143 32.71 20.30 -5.27
CA ARG A 143 32.97 20.01 -6.69
C ARG A 143 31.92 20.61 -7.63
N THR A 144 30.68 20.74 -7.19
CA THR A 144 29.55 21.13 -8.04
C THR A 144 29.34 22.65 -8.07
N LEU A 145 29.59 23.35 -6.96
CA LEU A 145 29.37 24.80 -6.84
C LEU A 145 30.05 25.62 -7.96
N PRO A 146 31.31 25.35 -8.37
CA PRO A 146 31.93 26.10 -9.47
C PRO A 146 31.21 25.94 -10.83
N LEU A 147 30.43 24.88 -11.00
CA LEU A 147 29.68 24.56 -12.23
C LEU A 147 28.23 25.07 -12.17
N VAL A 148 27.72 25.31 -10.96
CA VAL A 148 26.31 25.58 -10.65
C VAL A 148 26.25 26.72 -9.62
N PRO A 149 26.31 28.00 -10.05
CA PRO A 149 26.46 29.14 -9.13
C PRO A 149 25.31 29.34 -8.13
N ASP A 150 24.12 28.85 -8.46
CA ASP A 150 22.89 28.84 -7.65
C ASP A 150 22.68 27.51 -6.90
N LEU A 151 23.74 26.71 -6.71
CA LEU A 151 23.69 25.50 -5.89
C LEU A 151 23.47 25.87 -4.42
N GLY A 152 22.26 25.60 -3.90
CA GLY A 152 21.91 25.84 -2.51
C GLY A 152 22.15 24.63 -1.61
N GLY A 153 22.39 23.44 -2.17
CA GLY A 153 22.76 22.28 -1.34
C GLY A 153 22.85 20.98 -2.10
N VAL A 154 22.94 19.89 -1.34
CA VAL A 154 23.15 18.53 -1.84
C VAL A 154 22.33 17.53 -1.05
N ALA A 155 22.08 16.37 -1.64
CA ALA A 155 21.39 15.27 -0.98
C ALA A 155 22.01 13.91 -1.33
N ALA A 156 21.78 12.89 -0.50
CA ALA A 156 22.10 11.49 -0.80
C ALA A 156 20.82 10.68 -1.07
N LEU A 157 20.95 9.45 -1.55
CA LEU A 157 19.81 8.52 -1.59
C LEU A 157 19.48 8.02 -0.18
N VAL A 158 18.21 7.67 0.01
CA VAL A 158 17.67 7.16 1.26
C VAL A 158 17.30 5.68 1.14
N THR A 159 17.45 4.93 2.24
CA THR A 159 16.94 3.57 2.41
C THR A 159 15.80 3.59 3.43
N ALA A 160 14.65 2.99 3.13
CA ALA A 160 13.63 2.75 4.15
C ALA A 160 13.97 1.48 4.94
N VAL A 161 14.21 1.64 6.23
CA VAL A 161 14.51 0.54 7.15
C VAL A 161 13.24 0.21 7.92
N ARG A 162 12.81 -1.05 7.89
CA ARG A 162 11.68 -1.53 8.67
C ARG A 162 12.18 -2.03 10.02
N GLU A 163 11.57 -1.54 11.09
CA GLU A 163 11.96 -1.86 12.45
C GLU A 163 10.79 -2.15 13.38
N ASP A 164 11.08 -2.77 14.51
CA ASP A 164 10.15 -3.01 15.61
C ASP A 164 10.82 -2.73 16.96
N ILE A 165 9.99 -2.45 17.97
CA ILE A 165 10.43 -2.24 19.36
C ILE A 165 10.11 -3.50 20.14
N LEU A 166 11.16 -4.20 20.59
CA LEU A 166 11.03 -5.38 21.45
C LEU A 166 11.53 -5.04 22.85
N GLU A 167 10.84 -5.55 23.86
CA GLU A 167 11.34 -5.52 25.23
C GLU A 167 12.24 -6.75 25.42
N VAL A 168 13.53 -6.51 25.62
CA VAL A 168 14.53 -7.54 25.90
C VAL A 168 15.10 -7.24 27.27
N GLU A 169 14.93 -8.18 28.21
CA GLU A 169 15.41 -8.04 29.60
C GLU A 169 14.89 -6.77 30.32
N GLY A 170 13.65 -6.34 30.05
CA GLY A 170 13.07 -5.15 30.66
C GLY A 170 13.52 -3.82 30.04
N LYS A 171 14.28 -3.86 28.94
CA LYS A 171 14.70 -2.68 28.18
C LYS A 171 14.11 -2.71 26.77
N GLU A 172 13.49 -1.60 26.37
CA GLU A 172 13.07 -1.39 24.98
C GLU A 172 14.30 -1.36 24.05
N THR A 173 14.27 -2.18 23.02
CA THR A 173 15.35 -2.37 22.05
C THR A 173 14.78 -2.31 20.63
N LEU A 174 15.45 -1.56 19.76
CA LEU A 174 15.11 -1.45 18.34
C LEU A 174 15.70 -2.63 17.58
N VAL A 175 14.85 -3.35 16.84
CA VAL A 175 15.26 -4.49 16.01
C VAL A 175 14.92 -4.21 14.56
N THR A 176 15.94 -4.20 13.71
CA THR A 176 15.79 -4.10 12.27
C THR A 176 15.19 -5.41 11.73
N LEU A 177 14.02 -5.31 11.11
CA LEU A 177 13.30 -6.44 10.52
C LEU A 177 13.60 -6.62 9.02
N GLY A 178 14.30 -5.68 8.41
CA GLY A 178 14.73 -5.69 7.02
C GLY A 178 14.68 -4.31 6.38
N GLU A 179 14.99 -4.26 5.09
CA GLU A 179 14.76 -3.08 4.26
C GLU A 179 13.39 -3.21 3.58
N ASP A 180 12.63 -2.12 3.58
CA ASP A 180 11.44 -2.03 2.74
C ASP A 180 11.84 -1.47 1.38
N ASP A 181 11.23 -2.02 0.35
CA ASP A 181 11.18 -1.34 -0.93
C ASP A 181 10.49 0.02 -0.71
N LEU A 182 11.20 1.11 -1.02
CA LEU A 182 10.55 2.41 -1.02
C LEU A 182 9.34 2.35 -1.99
N PRO A 183 8.19 2.98 -1.63
CA PRO A 183 7.01 3.00 -2.49
C PRO A 183 7.38 3.40 -3.93
N HIS A 184 6.62 2.96 -4.94
CA HIS A 184 6.96 3.22 -6.36
C HIS A 184 7.17 4.71 -6.67
N ALA A 185 6.61 5.63 -5.87
CA ALA A 185 6.89 7.06 -5.95
C ALA A 185 8.37 7.42 -5.79
N PHE A 186 9.15 6.66 -5.02
CA PHE A 186 10.52 6.97 -4.55
C PHE A 186 11.64 6.41 -5.45
N ARG A 187 11.33 5.71 -6.54
CA ARG A 187 12.34 5.11 -7.42
C ARG A 187 12.52 5.97 -8.68
N ARG A 188 13.73 6.48 -8.94
CA ARG A 188 14.05 7.10 -10.25
C ARG A 188 15.52 7.04 -10.67
N ASN A 189 15.73 7.00 -12.00
CA ASN A 189 17.02 6.91 -12.71
C ASN A 189 17.27 8.11 -13.68
N ASP A 190 16.60 9.25 -13.51
CA ASP A 190 16.64 10.35 -14.50
C ASP A 190 17.57 11.51 -14.10
N PHE A 191 18.33 12.06 -15.07
CA PHE A 191 19.50 12.93 -14.84
C PHE A 191 19.23 14.46 -14.89
N PHE A 192 18.08 14.95 -15.37
CA PHE A 192 17.69 16.38 -15.30
C PHE A 192 16.17 16.58 -15.28
N LEU A 193 15.68 17.40 -14.35
CA LEU A 193 14.25 17.72 -14.17
C LEU A 193 14.02 19.23 -14.04
N ASN A 194 12.90 19.71 -14.61
CA ASN A 194 12.38 21.05 -14.35
C ASN A 194 12.02 21.16 -12.84
N PRO A 195 12.67 22.04 -12.06
CA PRO A 195 12.56 22.05 -10.60
C PRO A 195 11.14 22.29 -10.07
N ILE A 196 10.37 23.13 -10.75
CA ILE A 196 9.01 23.50 -10.32
C ILE A 196 8.02 22.38 -10.63
N ALA A 197 8.09 21.79 -11.83
CA ALA A 197 7.22 20.67 -12.21
C ALA A 197 7.48 19.42 -11.36
N TYR A 198 8.74 19.19 -10.95
CA TYR A 198 9.12 18.12 -10.03
C TYR A 198 8.57 18.38 -8.61
N ALA A 199 8.73 19.60 -8.10
CA ALA A 199 8.23 20.01 -6.79
C ALA A 199 6.69 19.90 -6.68
N THR A 200 5.97 20.12 -7.78
CA THR A 200 4.50 20.07 -7.81
C THR A 200 3.89 18.68 -8.00
N TYR A 201 4.66 17.65 -8.34
CA TYR A 201 4.09 16.34 -8.70
C TYR A 201 4.47 15.23 -7.72
N ARG A 202 5.75 15.07 -7.37
CA ARG A 202 6.24 14.05 -6.43
C ARG A 202 7.62 14.43 -5.89
N GLN A 203 7.68 15.15 -4.76
CA GLN A 203 8.96 15.35 -4.07
C GLN A 203 9.35 14.11 -3.28
N ASP A 204 10.47 13.50 -3.68
CA ASP A 204 11.18 12.41 -3.00
C ASP A 204 12.45 12.94 -2.29
N VAL A 205 12.35 14.11 -1.63
CA VAL A 205 13.50 14.76 -0.95
C VAL A 205 13.19 15.03 0.52
N TYR A 206 13.57 14.09 1.38
CA TYR A 206 13.25 14.12 2.81
C TYR A 206 14.28 14.89 3.65
N PRO A 207 13.90 15.52 4.78
CA PRO A 207 14.83 16.14 5.73
C PRO A 207 16.13 15.36 5.97
N VAL A 208 16.03 14.05 6.21
CA VAL A 208 17.17 13.16 6.51
C VAL A 208 18.23 13.09 5.40
N GLN A 209 17.90 13.35 4.13
CA GLN A 209 18.84 13.13 3.03
C GLN A 209 19.65 14.36 2.61
N TRP A 210 19.30 15.57 3.05
CA TRP A 210 19.92 16.79 2.54
C TRP A 210 20.85 17.51 3.52
N MET A 211 21.82 18.19 2.91
CA MET A 211 22.65 19.21 3.52
C MET A 211 22.50 20.48 2.67
N LEU A 212 21.87 21.51 3.23
CA LEU A 212 21.60 22.77 2.52
C LEU A 212 22.41 23.92 3.11
N ASN A 213 22.72 24.91 2.29
CA ASN A 213 23.32 26.16 2.72
C ASN A 213 22.38 26.83 3.73
N ARG A 214 22.87 27.04 4.95
CA ARG A 214 22.05 27.54 6.07
C ARG A 214 21.45 28.90 5.77
N LYS A 215 22.21 29.80 5.13
CA LYS A 215 21.70 31.12 4.77
C LYS A 215 20.57 31.00 3.76
N ALA A 216 20.70 30.15 2.74
CA ALA A 216 19.62 29.89 1.79
C ALA A 216 18.37 29.30 2.47
N VAL A 217 18.53 28.42 3.47
CA VAL A 217 17.39 27.89 4.26
C VAL A 217 16.65 29.02 4.99
N LEU A 218 17.37 29.94 5.62
CA LEU A 218 16.79 31.08 6.32
C LEU A 218 16.15 32.09 5.35
N ASP A 219 16.80 32.37 4.22
CA ASP A 219 16.29 33.27 3.18
C ASP A 219 15.02 32.68 2.52
N ALA A 220 14.92 31.34 2.42
CA ALA A 220 13.71 30.63 2.01
C ALA A 220 12.59 30.68 3.06
N GLY A 221 12.87 31.15 4.28
CA GLY A 221 11.91 31.30 5.37
C GLY A 221 11.70 30.07 6.25
N GLY A 222 12.62 29.10 6.21
CA GLY A 222 12.56 27.88 7.02
C GLY A 222 11.30 27.02 6.80
N PHE A 223 11.08 26.06 7.70
CA PHE A 223 9.89 25.20 7.66
C PHE A 223 8.65 26.02 8.03
N PRO A 224 7.61 26.06 7.18
CA PRO A 224 6.41 26.83 7.45
C PRO A 224 5.64 26.22 8.63
N THR A 225 5.34 27.06 9.61
CA THR A 225 4.79 26.67 10.91
C THR A 225 3.28 26.41 10.89
N ALA A 226 2.60 26.88 9.84
CA ALA A 226 1.19 26.61 9.60
C ALA A 226 0.90 25.13 9.25
N PHE A 227 1.94 24.36 8.91
CA PHE A 227 1.82 22.95 8.56
C PHE A 227 2.12 22.05 9.77
N ASN A 228 1.17 21.16 10.08
CA ASN A 228 1.38 20.09 11.07
C ASN A 228 2.02 18.84 10.46
N VAL A 229 1.95 18.70 9.13
CA VAL A 229 2.52 17.64 8.30
C VAL A 229 2.85 18.23 6.93
N MET A 230 3.89 17.72 6.25
CA MET A 230 4.35 18.15 4.91
C MET A 230 5.00 19.55 4.89
N GLU A 231 5.41 20.07 6.04
CA GLU A 231 6.15 21.32 6.15
C GLU A 231 7.46 21.29 5.34
N ASP A 232 8.10 20.12 5.31
CA ASP A 232 9.35 19.85 4.60
C ASP A 232 9.17 20.00 3.09
N ARG A 233 8.05 19.51 2.54
CA ARG A 233 7.71 19.66 1.12
C ARG A 233 7.38 21.09 0.75
N ALA A 234 6.61 21.77 1.61
CA ALA A 234 6.31 23.18 1.43
C ALA A 234 7.58 24.03 1.41
N PHE A 235 8.49 23.78 2.36
CA PHE A 235 9.80 24.39 2.41
C PHE A 235 10.63 24.07 1.17
N MET A 236 10.77 22.79 0.80
CA MET A 236 11.62 22.39 -0.32
C MET A 236 11.12 23.00 -1.63
N THR A 237 9.81 23.15 -1.80
CA THR A 237 9.23 23.86 -2.95
C THR A 237 9.66 25.33 -2.99
N ARG A 238 9.65 26.03 -1.85
CA ARG A 238 10.12 27.42 -1.75
C ARG A 238 11.63 27.52 -2.00
N PHE A 239 12.40 26.60 -1.44
CA PHE A 239 13.85 26.54 -1.61
C PHE A 239 14.24 26.35 -3.09
N LEU A 240 13.58 25.40 -3.77
CA LEU A 240 13.85 25.09 -5.18
C LEU A 240 13.40 26.17 -6.18
N GLN A 241 12.70 27.21 -5.73
CA GLN A 241 12.41 28.39 -6.56
C GLN A 241 13.63 29.29 -6.76
N SER A 242 14.61 29.23 -5.86
CA SER A 242 15.77 30.13 -5.86
C SER A 242 17.11 29.39 -5.90
N TRP A 243 17.14 28.11 -5.52
CA TRP A 243 18.37 27.34 -5.44
C TRP A 243 18.23 25.93 -6.01
N ARG A 244 19.31 25.41 -6.60
CA ARG A 244 19.41 24.02 -7.04
C ARG A 244 19.95 23.11 -5.94
N VAL A 245 19.53 21.85 -5.96
CA VAL A 245 20.06 20.78 -5.10
C VAL A 245 20.63 19.67 -5.99
N ALA A 246 21.86 19.23 -5.73
CA ALA A 246 22.46 18.11 -6.44
C ALA A 246 22.36 16.81 -5.61
N THR A 247 22.05 15.69 -6.26
CA THR A 247 21.88 14.40 -5.58
C THR A 247 23.05 13.47 -5.87
N LEU A 248 23.62 12.91 -4.80
CA LEU A 248 24.62 11.85 -4.85
C LEU A 248 23.92 10.50 -4.97
N ASP A 249 24.27 9.72 -5.99
CA ASP A 249 23.80 8.34 -6.20
C ASP A 249 24.49 7.34 -5.25
N ARG A 250 24.29 7.57 -3.95
CA ARG A 250 24.76 6.76 -2.82
C ARG A 250 23.72 6.75 -1.73
N LYS A 251 23.39 5.56 -1.24
CA LYS A 251 22.48 5.37 -0.10
C LYS A 251 23.23 5.66 1.20
N LEU A 252 23.10 6.87 1.72
CA LEU A 252 23.82 7.33 2.91
C LEU A 252 22.88 7.77 4.04
N ALA A 253 21.59 7.85 3.76
CA ALA A 253 20.54 8.17 4.73
C ALA A 253 19.61 6.97 4.93
N PHE A 254 19.17 6.75 6.17
CA PHE A 254 18.28 5.66 6.52
C PHE A 254 17.07 6.21 7.26
N HIS A 255 15.91 6.03 6.64
CA HIS A 255 14.63 6.44 7.17
C HIS A 255 13.92 5.26 7.82
N HIS A 256 13.69 5.29 9.13
CA HIS A 256 13.17 4.14 9.88
C HIS A 256 11.64 4.15 9.99
N ARG A 257 11.04 2.98 9.75
CA ARG A 257 9.59 2.78 9.74
C ARG A 257 9.21 1.63 10.67
N ARG A 258 8.28 1.90 11.57
CA ARG A 258 7.84 0.94 12.59
C ARG A 258 6.69 0.06 12.11
N VAL A 259 6.71 -1.22 12.47
CA VAL A 259 5.60 -2.15 12.22
C VAL A 259 4.39 -1.76 13.07
N ARG A 260 3.24 -1.56 12.42
CA ARG A 260 1.99 -1.19 13.11
C ARG A 260 1.41 -2.40 13.83
N ARG A 261 1.22 -2.33 15.15
CA ARG A 261 0.54 -3.38 15.94
C ARG A 261 -0.96 -3.08 16.07
N ARG A 262 -1.79 -4.13 16.20
CA ARG A 262 -3.23 -3.99 16.55
C ARG A 262 -3.33 -3.38 17.95
N GLY A 263 -3.49 -2.06 18.04
CA GLY A 263 -3.49 -1.31 19.29
C GLY A 263 -2.75 0.03 19.20
N ASP A 264 -1.90 0.22 18.20
CA ASP A 264 -1.23 1.50 17.94
C ASP A 264 -2.24 2.55 17.45
N THR A 265 -2.70 3.39 18.39
CA THR A 265 -3.53 4.58 18.15
C THR A 265 -2.70 5.81 17.80
N GLN A 266 -1.37 5.77 17.98
CA GLN A 266 -0.49 6.82 17.51
C GLN A 266 -0.47 6.80 15.99
N GLN A 267 -0.87 7.92 15.38
CA GLN A 267 -0.81 8.12 13.93
C GLN A 267 0.63 8.00 13.46
N SER A 268 1.02 6.85 12.92
CA SER A 268 2.19 6.78 12.07
C SER A 268 1.86 7.50 10.76
N VAL A 269 2.78 8.35 10.31
CA VAL A 269 2.67 9.19 9.10
C VAL A 269 2.34 8.37 7.84
N VAL A 270 2.53 7.05 7.90
CA VAL A 270 2.22 6.05 6.88
C VAL A 270 0.77 6.12 6.38
N LEU A 271 -0.20 6.55 7.21
CA LEU A 271 -1.62 6.59 6.80
C LEU A 271 -2.16 7.96 6.40
N ASN A 272 -1.36 9.03 6.48
CA ASN A 272 -1.87 10.38 6.24
C ASN A 272 -1.20 11.15 5.08
N THR A 273 -0.15 10.65 4.43
CA THR A 273 0.64 11.51 3.51
C THR A 273 0.87 10.97 2.11
N LEU A 274 0.98 9.66 1.89
CA LEU A 274 1.37 9.13 0.57
C LEU A 274 0.20 8.59 -0.25
N ASP A 275 -0.87 8.13 0.42
CA ASP A 275 -2.07 7.58 -0.24
C ASP A 275 -3.34 8.43 0.00
N ASN A 276 -3.22 9.54 0.72
CA ASN A 276 -4.32 10.47 0.97
C ASN A 276 -4.18 11.73 0.10
N PRO A 277 -4.80 11.76 -1.10
CA PRO A 277 -4.68 12.91 -2.01
C PRO A 277 -5.06 14.24 -1.36
N SER A 278 -5.98 14.26 -0.38
CA SER A 278 -6.41 15.50 0.28
C SER A 278 -5.29 16.30 0.96
N TYR A 279 -4.19 15.65 1.36
CA TYR A 279 -3.04 16.31 1.97
C TYR A 279 -2.10 16.95 0.93
N ASP A 280 -1.83 16.26 -0.18
CA ASP A 280 -1.11 16.84 -1.34
C ASP A 280 -1.79 18.11 -1.84
N TRP A 281 -3.13 18.10 -1.86
CA TRP A 281 -3.87 19.23 -2.38
C TRP A 281 -3.98 20.44 -1.45
N ARG A 282 -4.08 20.24 -0.12
CA ARG A 282 -3.94 21.35 0.85
C ARG A 282 -2.58 22.01 0.74
N LEU A 283 -1.52 21.20 0.61
CA LEU A 283 -0.17 21.71 0.36
C LEU A 283 -0.15 22.59 -0.89
N PHE A 284 -0.75 22.17 -2.01
CA PHE A 284 -0.81 23.00 -3.21
C PHE A 284 -1.64 24.28 -3.05
N ALA A 285 -2.80 24.20 -2.39
CA ALA A 285 -3.64 25.36 -2.10
C ALA A 285 -2.91 26.38 -1.21
N ASP A 286 -2.11 25.92 -0.24
CA ASP A 286 -1.33 26.80 0.63
C ASP A 286 -0.05 27.30 -0.03
N LEU A 287 0.66 26.48 -0.82
CA LEU A 287 1.77 26.92 -1.68
C LEU A 287 1.35 28.02 -2.64
N SER A 288 0.10 27.97 -3.11
CA SER A 288 -0.48 28.98 -3.99
C SER A 288 -0.64 30.36 -3.33
N LYS A 289 -0.68 30.40 -2.00
CA LYS A 289 -0.74 31.62 -1.18
C LYS A 289 0.65 32.16 -0.82
N VAL A 290 1.71 31.37 -1.04
CA VAL A 290 3.09 31.79 -0.71
C VAL A 290 3.61 32.74 -1.79
N PRO A 291 4.14 33.93 -1.42
CA PRO A 291 4.83 34.80 -2.37
C PRO A 291 6.06 34.08 -2.94
N VAL A 292 6.08 33.86 -4.25
CA VAL A 292 7.26 33.33 -4.94
C VAL A 292 8.31 34.43 -4.99
N ASN A 293 9.44 34.20 -4.33
CA ASN A 293 10.59 35.12 -4.34
C ASN A 293 11.07 35.29 -5.79
N SER A 294 10.73 36.41 -6.40
CA SER A 294 11.24 36.80 -7.71
C SER A 294 12.61 37.45 -7.50
N PRO A 295 13.62 37.16 -8.34
CA PRO A 295 14.90 37.84 -8.27
C PRO A 295 14.70 39.36 -8.17
N PRO A 296 15.38 40.04 -7.22
CA PRO A 296 15.18 41.48 -6.96
C PRO A 296 15.54 42.38 -8.15
N ASP A 297 16.22 41.81 -9.15
CA ASP A 297 16.78 42.41 -10.35
C ASP A 297 15.89 42.30 -11.60
N LEU A 298 14.70 41.68 -11.50
CA LEU A 298 13.72 41.63 -12.59
C LEU A 298 12.93 42.94 -12.75
N ASP A 299 12.46 43.21 -13.98
CA ASP A 299 11.58 44.36 -14.25
C ASP A 299 10.29 44.25 -13.41
N PRO A 300 9.88 45.31 -12.68
CA PRO A 300 8.59 45.37 -11.99
C PRO A 300 7.38 44.92 -12.83
N ALA A 301 7.38 45.11 -14.14
CA ALA A 301 6.32 44.64 -15.04
C ALA A 301 6.32 43.11 -15.21
N GLU A 302 7.49 42.49 -15.30
CA GLU A 302 7.65 41.04 -15.38
C GLU A 302 7.28 40.37 -14.05
N ILE A 303 7.66 40.99 -12.92
CA ILE A 303 7.25 40.55 -11.58
C ILE A 303 5.72 40.51 -11.46
N ARG A 304 5.04 41.58 -11.92
CA ARG A 304 3.56 41.65 -11.91
C ARG A 304 2.90 40.61 -12.82
N THR A 305 3.44 40.41 -14.01
CA THR A 305 2.90 39.43 -14.98
C THR A 305 3.06 37.99 -14.45
N GLY A 306 4.23 37.68 -13.90
CA GLY A 306 4.45 36.41 -13.23
C GLY A 306 3.51 36.21 -12.04
N ALA A 307 3.27 37.24 -11.23
CA ALA A 307 2.34 37.16 -10.10
C ALA A 307 0.90 36.85 -10.55
N LEU A 308 0.45 37.44 -11.65
CA LEU A 308 -0.88 37.21 -12.21
C LEU A 308 -1.05 35.78 -12.74
N MET A 309 -0.10 35.29 -13.56
CA MET A 309 -0.12 33.92 -14.07
C MET A 309 -0.13 32.90 -12.92
N ARG A 310 0.62 33.16 -11.85
CA ARG A 310 0.65 32.30 -10.66
C ARG A 310 -0.66 32.31 -9.89
N SER A 311 -1.29 33.49 -9.71
CA SER A 311 -2.62 33.58 -9.07
C SER A 311 -3.68 32.81 -9.86
N MET A 312 -3.59 32.76 -11.19
CA MET A 312 -4.51 31.97 -12.01
C MET A 312 -4.27 30.47 -11.83
N ALA A 313 -3.00 30.03 -11.85
CA ALA A 313 -2.64 28.62 -11.62
C ALA A 313 -3.07 28.15 -10.21
N ALA A 314 -2.88 29.01 -9.20
CA ALA A 314 -3.33 28.82 -7.83
C ALA A 314 -4.83 28.51 -7.73
N THR A 315 -5.66 29.33 -8.37
CA THR A 315 -7.11 29.16 -8.40
C THR A 315 -7.50 27.85 -9.09
N VAL A 316 -6.90 27.53 -10.24
CA VAL A 316 -7.21 26.29 -10.98
C VAL A 316 -6.86 25.04 -10.16
N ILE A 317 -5.71 25.04 -9.49
CA ILE A 317 -5.30 23.90 -8.63
C ILE A 317 -6.23 23.76 -7.42
N ARG A 318 -6.68 24.88 -6.83
CA ARG A 318 -7.65 24.86 -5.73
C ARG A 318 -8.99 24.25 -6.17
N GLU A 319 -9.53 24.65 -7.31
CA GLU A 319 -10.81 24.11 -7.81
C GLU A 319 -10.70 22.60 -8.10
N LEU A 320 -9.60 22.17 -8.75
CA LEU A 320 -9.32 20.75 -8.96
C LEU A 320 -9.22 19.97 -7.65
N ASN A 321 -8.64 20.56 -6.61
CA ASN A 321 -8.60 19.97 -5.27
C ASN A 321 -9.99 19.77 -4.69
N ASP A 322 -10.82 20.82 -4.69
CA ASP A 322 -12.11 20.79 -4.03
C ASP A 322 -13.00 19.68 -4.66
N GLU A 323 -12.94 19.53 -5.98
CA GLU A 323 -13.62 18.47 -6.73
C GLU A 323 -13.06 17.06 -6.45
N THR A 324 -11.72 16.90 -6.50
CA THR A 324 -11.09 15.58 -6.28
C THR A 324 -11.22 15.10 -4.84
N SER A 325 -11.14 16.00 -3.86
CA SER A 325 -11.41 15.72 -2.45
C SER A 325 -12.87 15.30 -2.23
N GLY A 326 -13.82 15.97 -2.90
CA GLY A 326 -15.24 15.58 -2.89
C GLY A 326 -15.46 14.15 -3.41
N LEU A 327 -14.83 13.80 -4.54
CA LEU A 327 -14.86 12.45 -5.12
C LEU A 327 -14.26 11.41 -4.17
N TRP A 328 -13.12 11.71 -3.55
CA TRP A 328 -12.45 10.78 -2.64
C TRP A 328 -13.28 10.51 -1.37
N HIS A 329 -13.86 11.55 -0.77
CA HIS A 329 -14.76 11.38 0.38
C HIS A 329 -15.97 10.51 0.04
N LYS A 330 -16.52 10.66 -1.17
CA LYS A 330 -17.61 9.82 -1.66
C LYS A 330 -17.18 8.36 -1.81
N ILE A 331 -16.05 8.09 -2.47
CA ILE A 331 -15.50 6.74 -2.66
C ILE A 331 -15.23 6.06 -1.32
N ASN A 332 -14.63 6.78 -0.36
CA ASN A 332 -14.36 6.22 0.96
C ASN A 332 -15.63 5.97 1.77
N GLY A 333 -16.63 6.85 1.68
CA GLY A 333 -17.94 6.61 2.28
C GLY A 333 -18.58 5.33 1.72
N GLU A 334 -18.52 5.13 0.41
CA GLU A 334 -19.01 3.92 -0.26
C GLU A 334 -18.22 2.66 0.16
N MET A 335 -16.90 2.76 0.26
CA MET A 335 -16.03 1.66 0.72
C MET A 335 -16.27 1.30 2.19
N ALA A 336 -16.50 2.27 3.07
CA ALA A 336 -16.85 2.03 4.47
C ALA A 336 -18.23 1.37 4.58
N ALA A 337 -19.21 1.82 3.79
CA ALA A 337 -20.52 1.18 3.70
C ALA A 337 -20.42 -0.26 3.17
N LEU A 338 -19.53 -0.52 2.21
CA LEU A 338 -19.27 -1.86 1.69
C LEU A 338 -18.63 -2.77 2.75
N ARG A 339 -17.64 -2.28 3.49
CA ARG A 339 -17.02 -3.02 4.62
C ARG A 339 -18.04 -3.35 5.70
N ALA A 340 -18.88 -2.39 6.10
CA ALA A 340 -19.95 -2.62 7.06
C ALA A 340 -20.96 -3.69 6.57
N ARG A 341 -21.25 -3.73 5.26
CA ARG A 341 -22.07 -4.79 4.66
C ARG A 341 -21.37 -6.15 4.67
N ILE A 342 -20.07 -6.21 4.41
CA ILE A 342 -19.25 -7.43 4.48
C ILE A 342 -19.24 -7.95 5.93
N GLU A 343 -18.96 -7.10 6.91
CA GLU A 343 -18.97 -7.48 8.33
C GLU A 343 -20.37 -7.94 8.79
N ALA A 344 -21.44 -7.29 8.31
CA ALA A 344 -22.81 -7.74 8.57
C ALA A 344 -23.16 -9.07 7.88
N LEU A 345 -22.57 -9.35 6.72
CA LEU A 345 -22.69 -10.65 6.04
C LEU A 345 -21.92 -11.75 6.79
N ASP A 346 -20.70 -11.47 7.24
CA ASP A 346 -19.88 -12.40 8.03
C ASP A 346 -20.53 -12.71 9.38
N ALA A 347 -21.12 -11.72 10.05
CA ALA A 347 -21.91 -11.92 11.26
C ALA A 347 -23.14 -12.81 11.00
N ARG A 348 -23.84 -12.61 9.88
CA ARG A 348 -24.98 -13.46 9.48
C ARG A 348 -24.58 -14.88 9.10
N ILE A 349 -23.37 -15.08 8.57
CA ILE A 349 -22.81 -16.41 8.26
C ILE A 349 -22.51 -17.19 9.55
N GLY A 350 -22.09 -16.50 10.62
CA GLY A 350 -21.87 -17.11 11.93
C GLY A 350 -23.13 -17.69 12.60
N ASP A 351 -24.31 -17.19 12.23
CA ASP A 351 -25.59 -17.51 12.89
C ASP A 351 -26.43 -18.60 12.19
N VAL A 352 -25.98 -19.15 11.05
CA VAL A 352 -26.72 -20.21 10.34
C VAL A 352 -26.39 -21.58 10.93
N ALA A 353 -27.28 -22.11 11.78
CA ALA A 353 -27.20 -23.49 12.24
C ALA A 353 -27.20 -24.48 11.04
N PRO A 354 -26.35 -25.52 11.04
CA PRO A 354 -26.29 -26.48 9.94
C PRO A 354 -27.64 -27.19 9.79
N ILE A 355 -28.24 -27.13 8.60
CA ILE A 355 -29.50 -27.82 8.30
C ILE A 355 -29.30 -29.33 8.48
N ALA A 356 -30.14 -29.94 9.31
CA ALA A 356 -30.10 -31.37 9.61
C ALA A 356 -30.28 -32.23 8.34
N ARG A 357 -29.60 -33.38 8.34
CA ARG A 357 -29.42 -34.32 7.22
C ARG A 357 -30.75 -34.90 6.73
N THR A 358 -30.73 -35.49 5.54
CA THR A 358 -31.84 -36.27 5.00
C THR A 358 -31.98 -37.61 5.76
N GLU A 359 -33.14 -37.86 6.39
CA GLU A 359 -33.39 -39.04 7.26
C GLU A 359 -34.19 -40.17 6.56
N ALA A 360 -34.18 -40.24 5.23
CA ALA A 360 -34.90 -41.30 4.53
C ALA A 360 -34.41 -42.70 4.97
N PRO A 361 -35.31 -43.63 5.36
CA PRO A 361 -34.93 -44.99 5.74
C PRO A 361 -34.15 -45.68 4.61
N ALA A 362 -33.09 -46.41 4.96
CA ALA A 362 -32.20 -47.05 3.97
C ALA A 362 -32.95 -47.94 2.96
N ALA A 363 -34.06 -48.56 3.37
CA ALA A 363 -34.90 -49.40 2.52
C ALA A 363 -35.63 -48.65 1.39
N MET A 364 -35.85 -47.34 1.53
CA MET A 364 -36.54 -46.52 0.51
C MET A 364 -35.57 -45.72 -0.36
N LYS A 365 -34.28 -45.65 0.01
CA LYS A 365 -33.26 -44.91 -0.73
C LYS A 365 -32.90 -45.66 -2.02
N ALA A 366 -33.32 -45.13 -3.16
CA ALA A 366 -32.99 -45.67 -4.48
C ALA A 366 -31.62 -45.23 -4.96
N TRP A 367 -31.18 -44.01 -4.58
CA TRP A 367 -29.88 -43.46 -4.96
C TRP A 367 -29.40 -42.39 -3.98
N SER A 368 -28.08 -42.30 -3.77
CA SER A 368 -27.44 -41.30 -2.91
C SER A 368 -26.10 -40.87 -3.49
N LEU A 369 -25.85 -39.56 -3.52
CA LEU A 369 -24.61 -38.98 -4.04
C LEU A 369 -23.37 -39.61 -3.39
N TRP A 370 -23.37 -39.70 -2.06
CA TRP A 370 -22.19 -40.09 -1.30
C TRP A 370 -21.83 -41.56 -1.47
N ASP A 371 -22.81 -42.42 -1.75
CA ASP A 371 -22.61 -43.84 -2.01
C ASP A 371 -21.84 -44.05 -3.34
N HIS A 372 -21.91 -43.08 -4.26
CA HIS A 372 -21.29 -43.14 -5.59
C HIS A 372 -19.99 -42.34 -5.72
N VAL A 373 -19.73 -41.39 -4.81
CA VAL A 373 -18.43 -40.69 -4.75
C VAL A 373 -17.37 -41.57 -4.09
N GLY A 374 -17.77 -42.45 -3.15
CA GLY A 374 -16.86 -43.29 -2.37
C GLY A 374 -16.24 -42.57 -1.17
N ASP A 375 -15.21 -43.18 -0.57
CA ASP A 375 -14.62 -42.73 0.71
C ASP A 375 -13.49 -41.70 0.57
N HIS A 376 -13.01 -41.47 -0.65
CA HIS A 376 -11.87 -40.59 -0.93
C HIS A 376 -12.28 -39.35 -1.72
N GLY A 377 -11.49 -38.28 -1.59
CA GLY A 377 -11.68 -37.07 -2.39
C GLY A 377 -11.50 -37.37 -3.88
N ALA A 378 -12.41 -36.84 -4.71
CA ALA A 378 -12.38 -37.03 -6.15
C ALA A 378 -12.37 -35.68 -6.86
N GLY A 379 -11.55 -35.54 -7.91
CA GLY A 379 -11.52 -34.34 -8.74
C GLY A 379 -11.15 -34.66 -10.18
N PHE A 380 -11.99 -34.24 -11.13
CA PHE A 380 -11.76 -34.50 -12.55
C PHE A 380 -12.47 -33.47 -13.45
N PRO A 381 -11.93 -33.22 -14.66
CA PRO A 381 -12.55 -32.33 -15.64
C PRO A 381 -13.89 -32.90 -16.13
N LEU A 382 -14.84 -32.01 -16.41
CA LEU A 382 -16.17 -32.37 -16.90
C LEU A 382 -16.30 -32.10 -18.40
N GLY A 383 -17.04 -32.97 -19.08
CA GLY A 383 -17.52 -32.78 -20.45
C GLY A 383 -19.04 -32.59 -20.48
N VAL A 384 -19.53 -31.83 -21.45
CA VAL A 384 -20.98 -31.61 -21.60
C VAL A 384 -21.67 -32.87 -22.07
N ALA A 385 -22.81 -33.16 -21.46
CA ALA A 385 -23.62 -34.36 -21.71
C ALA A 385 -22.89 -35.70 -21.48
N THR A 386 -21.69 -35.67 -20.88
CA THR A 386 -20.96 -36.87 -20.44
C THR A 386 -21.29 -37.12 -18.97
N PRO A 387 -21.82 -38.31 -18.61
CA PRO A 387 -22.00 -38.69 -17.21
C PRO A 387 -20.67 -38.68 -16.46
N PHE A 388 -20.63 -38.08 -15.27
CA PHE A 388 -19.39 -37.87 -14.51
C PHE A 388 -19.40 -38.58 -13.15
N LEU A 389 -20.57 -38.71 -12.54
CA LEU A 389 -20.89 -39.78 -11.59
C LEU A 389 -21.99 -40.61 -12.27
N GLU A 390 -22.13 -41.90 -11.97
CA GLU A 390 -22.92 -42.89 -12.73
C GLU A 390 -24.24 -42.37 -13.35
N ARG A 391 -24.93 -41.46 -12.64
CA ARG A 391 -26.22 -40.87 -13.05
C ARG A 391 -26.23 -39.34 -13.16
N LEU A 392 -25.12 -38.65 -12.90
CA LEU A 392 -25.02 -37.18 -12.96
C LEU A 392 -24.36 -36.72 -14.25
N SER A 393 -24.97 -35.74 -14.91
CA SER A 393 -24.44 -35.11 -16.13
C SER A 393 -24.57 -33.59 -16.06
N LEU A 394 -23.69 -32.89 -16.76
CA LEU A 394 -23.75 -31.44 -16.93
C LEU A 394 -24.32 -31.11 -18.30
N SER A 395 -25.43 -30.40 -18.34
CA SER A 395 -26.09 -29.99 -19.59
C SER A 395 -25.92 -28.50 -19.80
N MET A 396 -25.35 -28.12 -20.94
CA MET A 396 -25.11 -26.76 -21.39
C MET A 396 -24.83 -26.79 -22.90
N THR A 397 -24.64 -25.62 -23.52
CA THR A 397 -24.52 -25.52 -24.99
C THR A 397 -23.23 -26.15 -25.52
N ASP A 398 -22.08 -25.84 -24.92
CA ASP A 398 -20.76 -26.30 -25.39
C ASP A 398 -19.84 -26.62 -24.22
N THR A 399 -18.87 -27.53 -24.44
CA THR A 399 -17.81 -27.80 -23.47
C THR A 399 -16.81 -26.64 -23.44
N GLN A 400 -16.42 -26.19 -22.24
CA GLN A 400 -15.49 -25.08 -22.05
C GLN A 400 -14.32 -25.47 -21.10
N PRO A 401 -13.13 -24.87 -21.26
CA PRO A 401 -12.02 -25.10 -20.35
C PRO A 401 -12.36 -24.69 -18.91
N GLY A 402 -11.96 -25.49 -17.92
CA GLY A 402 -12.17 -25.17 -16.50
C GLY A 402 -13.48 -25.68 -15.89
N LEU A 403 -14.28 -26.46 -16.64
CA LEU A 403 -15.36 -27.25 -16.05
C LEU A 403 -14.77 -28.36 -15.16
N LEU A 404 -15.04 -28.29 -13.86
CA LEU A 404 -14.41 -29.16 -12.88
C LEU A 404 -15.44 -29.66 -11.86
N LEU A 405 -15.31 -30.93 -11.50
CA LEU A 405 -15.93 -31.50 -10.30
C LEU A 405 -14.87 -31.63 -9.22
N HIS A 406 -15.23 -31.26 -7.99
CA HIS A 406 -14.47 -31.60 -6.79
C HIS A 406 -15.41 -32.12 -5.70
N ALA A 407 -15.19 -33.35 -5.24
CA ALA A 407 -15.95 -33.96 -4.17
C ALA A 407 -15.05 -34.32 -2.99
N SER A 408 -15.47 -33.94 -1.78
CA SER A 408 -14.81 -34.27 -0.53
C SER A 408 -15.82 -34.98 0.39
N PRO A 409 -15.78 -36.32 0.45
CA PRO A 409 -16.60 -37.09 1.39
C PRO A 409 -16.41 -36.69 2.87
N PRO A 410 -15.18 -36.43 3.37
CA PRO A 410 -14.97 -35.98 4.75
C PRO A 410 -15.66 -34.65 5.06
N GLN A 411 -15.73 -33.74 4.08
CA GLN A 411 -16.38 -32.43 4.21
C GLN A 411 -17.85 -32.46 3.77
N ARG A 412 -18.37 -33.62 3.34
CA ARG A 412 -19.72 -33.78 2.74
C ARG A 412 -20.01 -32.68 1.72
N ARG A 413 -19.05 -32.43 0.82
CA ARG A 413 -19.12 -31.33 -0.14
C ARG A 413 -18.77 -31.76 -1.54
N CYS A 414 -19.73 -31.63 -2.46
CA CYS A 414 -19.54 -31.84 -3.89
C CYS A 414 -19.72 -30.49 -4.60
N VAL A 415 -18.70 -30.07 -5.35
CA VAL A 415 -18.64 -28.77 -6.00
C VAL A 415 -18.55 -28.97 -7.51
N VAL A 416 -19.49 -28.38 -8.23
CA VAL A 416 -19.43 -28.26 -9.70
C VAL A 416 -19.04 -26.82 -10.03
N GLN A 417 -17.84 -26.64 -10.61
CA GLN A 417 -17.32 -25.35 -11.02
C GLN A 417 -17.56 -25.12 -12.51
N ILE A 418 -18.21 -24.00 -12.81
CA ILE A 418 -18.62 -23.60 -14.17
C ILE A 418 -18.10 -22.18 -14.45
N PRO A 419 -17.12 -22.01 -15.35
CA PRO A 419 -16.56 -20.69 -15.67
C PRO A 419 -17.59 -19.70 -16.21
N ASN A 420 -18.47 -20.17 -17.10
CA ASN A 420 -19.60 -19.38 -17.59
C ASN A 420 -20.82 -20.28 -17.81
N THR A 421 -21.93 -19.98 -17.14
CA THR A 421 -23.20 -20.73 -17.29
C THR A 421 -23.90 -20.46 -18.64
N GLY A 422 -23.52 -19.40 -19.35
CA GLY A 422 -24.06 -19.04 -20.66
C GLY A 422 -25.58 -18.80 -20.63
N ASP A 423 -26.25 -19.12 -21.72
CA ASP A 423 -27.71 -18.97 -21.80
C ASP A 423 -28.47 -20.00 -20.99
N TRP A 424 -27.92 -21.21 -20.84
CA TRP A 424 -28.49 -22.25 -20.00
C TRP A 424 -27.41 -23.24 -19.54
N ALA A 425 -27.51 -23.64 -18.27
CA ALA A 425 -26.75 -24.73 -17.70
C ALA A 425 -27.58 -25.45 -16.64
N ALA A 426 -27.50 -26.79 -16.57
CA ALA A 426 -28.11 -27.57 -15.52
C ALA A 426 -27.24 -28.75 -15.11
N VAL A 427 -27.29 -29.08 -13.81
CA VAL A 427 -26.81 -30.38 -13.31
C VAL A 427 -28.00 -31.33 -13.30
N GLU A 428 -27.88 -32.45 -14.00
CA GLU A 428 -28.98 -33.41 -14.20
C GLU A 428 -28.67 -34.76 -13.56
N LEU A 429 -29.59 -35.25 -12.72
CA LEU A 429 -29.60 -36.60 -12.19
C LEU A 429 -30.58 -37.47 -12.99
N SER A 430 -30.09 -38.55 -13.60
CA SER A 430 -30.92 -39.53 -14.28
C SER A 430 -31.76 -40.33 -13.28
N LEU A 431 -33.08 -40.25 -13.42
CA LEU A 431 -34.06 -40.99 -12.61
C LEU A 431 -34.48 -42.32 -13.24
N THR A 432 -33.96 -42.63 -14.43
CA THR A 432 -34.27 -43.86 -15.17
C THR A 432 -33.99 -45.10 -14.33
N ASP A 433 -34.93 -46.03 -14.24
CA ASP A 433 -34.82 -47.28 -13.46
C ASP A 433 -34.65 -47.12 -11.94
N LEU A 434 -34.88 -45.92 -11.37
CA LEU A 434 -34.84 -45.74 -9.90
C LEU A 434 -36.17 -46.09 -9.21
N ALA A 435 -37.30 -45.95 -9.92
CA ALA A 435 -38.63 -46.38 -9.49
C ALA A 435 -39.00 -47.73 -10.09
N GLY A 436 -39.65 -48.59 -9.30
CA GLY A 436 -40.32 -49.79 -9.77
C GLY A 436 -41.65 -49.48 -10.46
N ALA A 437 -42.29 -50.53 -11.01
CA ALA A 437 -43.60 -50.41 -11.65
C ALA A 437 -44.65 -49.93 -10.63
N GLY A 438 -45.27 -48.78 -10.88
CA GLY A 438 -46.26 -48.17 -9.98
C GLY A 438 -45.68 -47.37 -8.80
N GLU A 439 -44.38 -47.07 -8.77
CA GLU A 439 -43.73 -46.29 -7.69
C GLU A 439 -43.38 -44.86 -8.13
N GLY A 440 -43.49 -43.90 -7.19
CA GLY A 440 -43.01 -42.53 -7.38
C GLY A 440 -41.58 -42.34 -6.87
N LEU A 441 -41.01 -41.14 -7.09
CA LEU A 441 -39.70 -40.76 -6.55
C LEU A 441 -39.75 -39.43 -5.82
N ARG A 442 -39.12 -39.35 -4.66
CA ARG A 442 -38.76 -38.10 -3.96
C ARG A 442 -37.27 -37.83 -4.11
N CYS A 443 -36.92 -36.69 -4.69
CA CYS A 443 -35.55 -36.19 -4.74
C CYS A 443 -35.35 -35.10 -3.68
N GLU A 444 -34.40 -35.30 -2.78
CA GLU A 444 -34.02 -34.34 -1.75
C GLU A 444 -32.62 -33.81 -2.01
N LEU A 445 -32.48 -32.48 -2.06
CA LEU A 445 -31.26 -31.76 -2.42
C LEU A 445 -30.94 -30.74 -1.34
N ILE A 446 -29.70 -30.74 -0.85
CA ILE A 446 -29.18 -29.73 0.07
C ILE A 446 -28.08 -28.94 -0.63
N LEU A 447 -28.33 -27.66 -0.90
CA LEU A 447 -27.37 -26.74 -1.48
C LEU A 447 -26.86 -25.73 -0.46
N SER A 448 -25.66 -25.22 -0.67
CA SER A 448 -25.17 -24.03 0.04
C SER A 448 -24.55 -23.04 -0.93
N SER A 449 -24.55 -21.77 -0.53
CA SER A 449 -23.93 -20.70 -1.31
C SER A 449 -23.35 -19.64 -0.41
N THR A 450 -22.16 -19.13 -0.77
CA THR A 450 -21.58 -17.94 -0.12
C THR A 450 -22.28 -16.67 -0.60
N GLU A 451 -22.59 -16.58 -1.89
CA GLU A 451 -23.12 -15.36 -2.53
C GLU A 451 -24.65 -15.39 -2.69
N GLY A 452 -25.25 -16.56 -2.51
CA GLY A 452 -26.67 -16.80 -2.77
C GLY A 452 -26.97 -16.84 -4.26
N PHE A 453 -28.03 -17.54 -4.64
CA PHE A 453 -28.51 -17.58 -6.03
C PHE A 453 -29.94 -18.07 -6.12
N LEU A 454 -30.63 -17.65 -7.18
CA LEU A 454 -31.87 -18.27 -7.61
C LEU A 454 -31.56 -19.42 -8.56
N PHE A 455 -32.28 -20.52 -8.44
CA PHE A 455 -32.15 -21.66 -9.34
C PHE A 455 -33.51 -22.31 -9.54
N GLU A 456 -33.61 -23.12 -10.58
CA GLU A 456 -34.83 -23.86 -10.87
C GLU A 456 -34.59 -25.35 -10.69
N THR A 457 -35.55 -26.05 -10.11
CA THR A 457 -35.62 -27.50 -10.23
C THR A 457 -36.75 -27.88 -11.16
N ALA A 458 -36.51 -28.85 -12.03
CA ALA A 458 -37.55 -29.35 -12.92
C ALA A 458 -37.34 -30.83 -13.22
N LEU A 459 -38.38 -31.47 -13.74
CA LEU A 459 -38.26 -32.74 -14.43
C LEU A 459 -37.94 -32.46 -15.91
N SER A 460 -36.72 -32.77 -16.33
CA SER A 460 -36.31 -32.73 -17.73
C SER A 460 -36.79 -33.99 -18.43
N VAL A 461 -37.57 -33.80 -19.50
CA VAL A 461 -38.17 -34.87 -20.28
C VAL A 461 -37.87 -34.66 -21.76
N TRP A 462 -37.72 -35.76 -22.49
CA TRP A 462 -37.55 -35.74 -23.94
C TRP A 462 -38.89 -35.65 -24.65
N LEU A 463 -38.99 -34.75 -25.62
CA LEU A 463 -40.12 -34.65 -26.53
C LEU A 463 -39.65 -34.57 -27.98
N ARG A 464 -40.52 -34.99 -28.89
CA ARG A 464 -40.41 -34.66 -30.32
C ARG A 464 -41.31 -33.47 -30.60
N ASP A 465 -40.75 -32.41 -31.16
CA ASP A 465 -41.54 -31.27 -31.62
C ASP A 465 -42.41 -31.63 -32.83
N ARG A 466 -43.26 -30.69 -33.29
CA ARG A 466 -44.15 -30.91 -34.46
C ARG A 466 -43.40 -31.19 -35.77
N LEU A 467 -42.07 -30.98 -35.79
CA LEU A 467 -41.18 -31.23 -36.93
C LEU A 467 -40.33 -32.50 -36.72
N GLY A 468 -40.60 -33.28 -35.68
CA GLY A 468 -39.92 -34.53 -35.37
C GLY A 468 -38.55 -34.38 -34.71
N ARG A 469 -38.11 -33.15 -34.40
CA ARG A 469 -36.83 -32.86 -33.75
C ARG A 469 -36.90 -33.16 -32.26
N ARG A 470 -35.81 -33.70 -31.72
CA ARG A 470 -35.71 -33.97 -30.28
C ARG A 470 -35.45 -32.65 -29.54
N ALA A 471 -36.26 -32.36 -28.54
CA ALA A 471 -36.09 -31.21 -27.64
C ALA A 471 -36.22 -31.65 -26.18
N HIS A 472 -35.43 -31.04 -25.31
CA HIS A 472 -35.60 -31.14 -23.86
C HIS A 472 -36.66 -30.14 -23.42
N GLN A 473 -37.67 -30.60 -22.68
CA GLN A 473 -38.62 -29.73 -22.01
C GLN A 473 -38.50 -29.91 -20.50
N PHE A 474 -38.42 -28.79 -19.77
CA PHE A 474 -38.60 -28.78 -18.33
C PHE A 474 -40.09 -28.81 -18.00
N ARG A 475 -40.51 -29.80 -17.23
CA ARG A 475 -41.84 -29.92 -16.66
C ARG A 475 -41.77 -29.76 -15.15
N ASP A 476 -42.87 -29.32 -14.57
CA ASP A 476 -42.99 -29.20 -13.11
C ASP A 476 -41.88 -28.30 -12.50
N THR A 477 -41.58 -27.20 -13.19
CA THR A 477 -40.51 -26.27 -12.82
C THR A 477 -40.86 -25.50 -11.55
N HIS A 478 -39.93 -25.44 -10.62
CA HIS A 478 -40.03 -24.69 -9.38
C HIS A 478 -38.80 -23.81 -9.21
N VAL A 479 -39.01 -22.53 -8.92
CA VAL A 479 -37.94 -21.57 -8.62
C VAL A 479 -37.64 -21.63 -7.12
N HIS A 480 -36.36 -21.69 -6.80
CA HIS A 480 -35.83 -21.75 -5.44
C HIS A 480 -34.82 -20.63 -5.22
N SER A 481 -34.63 -20.27 -3.96
CA SER A 481 -33.57 -19.36 -3.54
C SER A 481 -32.64 -20.06 -2.56
N CYS A 482 -31.35 -20.09 -2.87
CA CYS A 482 -30.31 -20.39 -1.88
C CYS A 482 -29.84 -19.05 -1.28
N PRO A 483 -30.04 -18.80 0.02
CA PRO A 483 -29.67 -17.52 0.63
C PRO A 483 -28.13 -17.37 0.69
N PRO A 484 -27.60 -16.14 0.57
CA PRO A 484 -26.17 -15.88 0.77
C PRO A 484 -25.73 -16.33 2.16
N GLY A 485 -24.62 -17.06 2.23
CA GLY A 485 -24.08 -17.60 3.48
C GLY A 485 -24.88 -18.75 4.09
N GLY A 486 -25.97 -19.18 3.46
CA GLY A 486 -26.87 -20.19 4.01
C GLY A 486 -26.90 -21.49 3.21
N SER A 487 -27.71 -22.43 3.71
CA SER A 487 -28.06 -23.65 3.01
C SER A 487 -29.56 -23.73 2.78
N VAL A 488 -29.98 -24.51 1.79
CA VAL A 488 -31.39 -24.75 1.49
C VAL A 488 -31.59 -26.23 1.23
N ARG A 489 -32.62 -26.82 1.86
CA ARG A 489 -33.09 -28.18 1.57
C ARG A 489 -34.32 -28.09 0.68
N ILE A 490 -34.27 -28.76 -0.46
CA ILE A 490 -35.35 -28.86 -1.43
C ILE A 490 -35.78 -30.32 -1.49
N ALA A 491 -37.09 -30.56 -1.43
CA ALA A 491 -37.69 -31.86 -1.70
C ALA A 491 -38.61 -31.75 -2.92
N ARG A 492 -38.49 -32.69 -3.85
CA ARG A 492 -39.26 -32.74 -5.09
C ARG A 492 -39.86 -34.13 -5.27
N ASP A 493 -41.17 -34.20 -5.40
CA ASP A 493 -41.90 -35.44 -5.59
C ASP A 493 -42.31 -35.58 -7.06
N PHE A 494 -41.96 -36.72 -7.64
CA PHE A 494 -42.29 -37.09 -9.00
C PHE A 494 -43.20 -38.30 -8.96
N PRO A 495 -44.52 -38.12 -9.14
CA PRO A 495 -45.49 -39.20 -9.05
C PRO A 495 -45.38 -40.15 -10.24
N VAL A 496 -45.94 -41.35 -10.08
CA VAL A 496 -45.92 -42.46 -11.05
C VAL A 496 -46.32 -41.99 -12.45
N GLU A 497 -47.42 -41.25 -12.56
CA GLU A 497 -47.97 -40.84 -13.86
C GLU A 497 -47.03 -39.90 -14.62
N LEU A 498 -46.21 -39.15 -13.89
CA LEU A 498 -45.25 -38.22 -14.48
C LEU A 498 -43.99 -38.97 -14.95
N LEU A 499 -43.54 -39.97 -14.20
CA LEU A 499 -42.37 -40.79 -14.55
C LEU A 499 -42.66 -41.74 -15.72
N GLU A 500 -43.79 -42.47 -15.72
CA GLU A 500 -44.14 -43.44 -16.77
C GLU A 500 -44.36 -42.80 -18.15
N ARG A 501 -44.78 -41.54 -18.19
CA ARG A 501 -44.97 -40.78 -19.45
C ARG A 501 -43.64 -40.36 -20.08
N THR A 502 -42.51 -40.63 -19.44
CA THR A 502 -41.21 -40.09 -19.81
C THR A 502 -40.21 -41.22 -19.99
N GLY A 503 -39.64 -41.36 -21.19
CA GLY A 503 -38.76 -42.49 -21.49
C GLY A 503 -37.39 -42.42 -20.79
N GLN A 504 -36.92 -41.23 -20.43
CA GLN A 504 -35.64 -40.99 -19.74
C GLN A 504 -35.78 -39.74 -18.83
N PRO A 505 -36.47 -39.86 -17.68
CA PRO A 505 -36.66 -38.73 -16.77
C PRO A 505 -35.34 -38.31 -16.12
N LYS A 506 -35.13 -37.00 -16.00
CA LYS A 506 -34.03 -36.45 -15.23
C LYS A 506 -34.49 -35.37 -14.26
N PHE A 507 -33.98 -35.41 -13.04
CA PHE A 507 -34.10 -34.32 -12.09
C PHE A 507 -33.04 -33.28 -12.43
N SER A 508 -33.47 -32.10 -12.88
CA SER A 508 -32.57 -31.04 -13.35
C SER A 508 -32.53 -29.88 -12.35
N ILE A 509 -31.31 -29.46 -12.01
CA ILE A 509 -31.01 -28.26 -11.23
C ILE A 509 -30.50 -27.22 -12.22
N ALA A 510 -31.39 -26.38 -12.74
CA ALA A 510 -31.07 -25.33 -13.71
C ALA A 510 -30.50 -24.10 -13.00
N LEU A 511 -29.35 -23.64 -13.48
CA LEU A 511 -28.49 -22.66 -12.84
C LEU A 511 -28.77 -21.24 -13.36
N PRO A 512 -28.35 -20.19 -12.63
CA PRO A 512 -28.45 -18.81 -13.10
C PRO A 512 -27.81 -18.64 -14.48
N ARG A 513 -28.45 -17.85 -15.34
CA ARG A 513 -27.93 -17.53 -16.67
C ARG A 513 -26.81 -16.49 -16.57
N GLN A 514 -25.83 -16.60 -17.46
CA GLN A 514 -24.73 -15.63 -17.65
C GLN A 514 -23.89 -15.37 -16.38
N ALA A 515 -23.95 -16.27 -15.39
CA ALA A 515 -23.10 -16.24 -14.21
C ALA A 515 -21.66 -16.65 -14.54
N ARG A 516 -20.70 -15.88 -14.03
CA ARG A 516 -19.26 -16.10 -14.20
C ARG A 516 -18.64 -16.75 -12.97
N ASN A 517 -17.68 -17.65 -13.17
CA ASN A 517 -16.99 -18.41 -12.12
C ASN A 517 -17.97 -19.05 -11.11
N PHE A 518 -19.09 -19.56 -11.61
CA PHE A 518 -20.17 -20.07 -10.81
C PHE A 518 -19.80 -21.39 -10.14
N ARG A 519 -20.16 -21.55 -8.87
CA ARG A 519 -19.92 -22.76 -8.07
C ARG A 519 -21.22 -23.26 -7.50
N LEU A 520 -21.66 -24.44 -7.94
CA LEU A 520 -22.76 -25.16 -7.30
C LEU A 520 -22.18 -26.04 -6.20
N VAL A 521 -22.55 -25.78 -4.95
CA VAL A 521 -22.12 -26.58 -3.79
C VAL A 521 -23.28 -27.46 -3.31
N ILE A 522 -23.16 -28.76 -3.54
CA ILE A 522 -24.10 -29.79 -3.12
C ILE A 522 -23.56 -30.44 -1.84
N ASN A 523 -24.31 -30.34 -0.75
CA ASN A 523 -23.99 -30.97 0.53
C ASN A 523 -24.63 -32.36 0.65
N ASP A 524 -25.81 -32.53 0.06
CA ASP A 524 -26.49 -33.83 -0.02
C ASP A 524 -27.43 -33.89 -1.23
N LEU A 525 -27.56 -35.06 -1.84
CA LEU A 525 -28.54 -35.34 -2.89
C LEU A 525 -28.95 -36.80 -2.82
N VAL A 526 -30.23 -37.05 -2.60
CA VAL A 526 -30.81 -38.38 -2.39
C VAL A 526 -32.08 -38.52 -3.23
N ALA A 527 -32.26 -39.68 -3.86
CA ALA A 527 -33.53 -40.07 -4.46
C ALA A 527 -34.09 -41.30 -3.72
N SER A 528 -35.35 -41.20 -3.30
CA SER A 528 -36.05 -42.23 -2.53
C SER A 528 -37.36 -42.62 -3.22
N ARG A 529 -37.76 -43.88 -3.14
CA ARG A 529 -39.06 -44.37 -3.62
C ARG A 529 -40.16 -43.88 -2.69
N ILE A 530 -41.29 -43.45 -3.25
CA ILE A 530 -42.49 -42.99 -2.52
C ILE A 530 -43.78 -43.60 -3.05
#